data_AF-A0AAW3V6A4-F1
#
_entry.id   AF-A0AAW3V6A4-F1
#
_cell.length_a   1.000
_cell.length_b   1.000
_cell.length_c   1.000
_cell.angle_alpha   90.00
_cell.angle_beta   90.00
_cell.angle_gamma   90.00
#
_symmetry.space_group_name_H-M   'P 1'
#
loop_
_entity.id
_entity.type
_entity.pdbx_description
1 polymer ?
#
loop_
_entity_poly.entity_id
_entity_poly.type
_entity_poly.pdbx_seq_one_letter_code
_entity_poly.pdbx_strand_id
1 'polypeptide(L)'
;MADEKIAVEFDPGFMRVSMEMWQNATDMKIPLHDEFKIHFMQNRRSLLDGFVKTGKAWLMVLRSMKSTVQADELDGLCADVQAFVDWAERGLADLTALRD
;
A
#
# COMPACT_ATOMS: atom_id res chain seq x y z
N MET A 1 26.40 -2.29 -23.63
CA MET A 1 26.54 -3.17 -22.46
C MET A 1 25.26 -3.99 -22.40
N ALA A 2 25.33 -5.32 -22.32
CA ALA A 2 24.11 -6.09 -22.09
C ALA A 2 23.59 -5.73 -20.69
N ASP A 3 22.31 -5.39 -20.57
CA ASP A 3 21.70 -5.14 -19.26
C ASP A 3 21.83 -6.42 -18.42
N GLU A 4 22.68 -6.35 -17.40
CA GLU A 4 22.89 -7.44 -16.48
C GLU A 4 21.63 -7.57 -15.62
N LYS A 5 20.88 -8.66 -15.84
CA LYS A 5 19.63 -8.91 -15.14
C LYS A 5 19.91 -9.54 -13.79
N ILE A 6 19.26 -9.05 -12.75
CA ILE A 6 19.30 -9.64 -11.41
C ILE A 6 18.15 -10.63 -11.29
N ALA A 7 18.45 -11.85 -10.84
CA ALA A 7 17.43 -12.83 -10.47
C ALA A 7 16.97 -12.56 -9.03
N VAL A 8 15.66 -12.45 -8.82
CA VAL A 8 15.05 -12.18 -7.52
C VAL A 8 13.91 -13.15 -7.25
N GLU A 9 13.80 -13.59 -6.01
CA GLU A 9 12.56 -14.19 -5.50
C GLU A 9 11.70 -13.08 -4.95
N PHE A 10 10.44 -13.06 -5.38
CA PHE A 10 9.49 -12.03 -5.01
C PHE A 10 8.18 -12.68 -4.58
N ASP A 11 7.67 -12.27 -3.42
CA ASP A 11 6.41 -12.74 -2.85
C ASP A 11 5.34 -11.64 -2.91
N PRO A 12 4.48 -11.64 -3.95
CA PRO A 12 3.32 -10.74 -4.04
C PRO A 12 2.34 -10.89 -2.87
N GLY A 13 2.23 -12.09 -2.29
CA GLY A 13 1.28 -12.41 -1.23
C GLY A 13 1.54 -11.61 0.04
N PHE A 14 2.82 -11.51 0.45
CA PHE A 14 3.21 -10.72 1.60
C PHE A 14 2.81 -9.24 1.47
N MET A 15 2.96 -8.65 0.28
CA MET A 15 2.56 -7.26 0.03
C MET A 15 1.06 -7.07 0.15
N ARG A 16 0.26 -7.97 -0.46
CA ARG A 16 -1.21 -7.91 -0.39
C ARG A 16 -1.72 -8.02 1.05
N VAL A 17 -1.21 -8.99 1.80
CA VAL A 17 -1.57 -9.18 3.21
C VAL A 17 -1.20 -7.95 4.05
N SER A 18 -0.05 -7.34 3.79
CA SER A 18 0.38 -6.12 4.49
C SER A 18 -0.56 -4.95 4.22
N MET A 19 -0.92 -4.70 2.95
CA MET A 19 -1.86 -3.63 2.58
C MET A 19 -3.24 -3.84 3.19
N GLU A 20 -3.77 -5.06 3.11
CA GLU A 20 -5.06 -5.41 3.70
C GLU A 20 -5.06 -5.20 5.22
N MET A 21 -4.03 -5.69 5.92
CA MET A 21 -3.88 -5.50 7.36
C MET A 21 -3.83 -4.02 7.74
N TRP A 22 -3.04 -3.22 7.03
CA TRP A 22 -2.93 -1.78 7.29
C TRP A 22 -4.25 -1.06 7.06
N GLN A 23 -4.91 -1.33 5.94
CA GLN A 23 -6.22 -0.77 5.63
C GLN A 23 -7.26 -1.15 6.68
N ASN A 24 -7.34 -2.43 7.05
CA ASN A 24 -8.30 -2.93 8.03
C ASN A 24 -8.04 -2.38 9.44
N ALA A 25 -6.78 -2.23 9.85
CA ALA A 25 -6.43 -1.62 11.12
C ALA A 25 -6.80 -0.13 11.14
N THR A 26 -6.50 0.60 10.07
CA THR A 26 -6.84 2.03 9.96
C THR A 26 -8.34 2.26 9.93
N ASP A 27 -9.11 1.41 9.26
CA ASP A 27 -10.56 1.53 9.18
C ASP A 27 -11.29 0.83 10.35
N MET A 28 -10.57 0.35 11.36
CA MET A 28 -11.13 -0.31 12.55
C MET A 28 -12.00 -1.53 12.23
N LYS A 29 -11.71 -2.22 11.12
CA LYS A 29 -12.44 -3.41 10.64
C LYS A 29 -11.99 -4.70 11.33
N ILE A 30 -10.89 -4.65 12.07
CA ILE A 30 -10.35 -5.78 12.84
C ILE A 30 -10.27 -5.42 14.33
N PRO A 31 -10.32 -6.41 15.23
CA PRO A 31 -10.09 -6.18 16.65
C PRO A 31 -8.69 -5.62 16.90
N LEU A 32 -8.62 -4.46 17.55
CA LEU A 32 -7.39 -3.83 18.02
C LEU A 32 -7.47 -3.59 19.53
N HIS A 33 -6.33 -3.64 20.21
CA HIS A 33 -6.23 -3.15 21.58
C HIS A 33 -6.56 -1.66 21.62
N ASP A 34 -7.17 -1.18 22.70
CA ASP A 34 -7.70 0.19 22.76
C ASP A 34 -6.60 1.26 22.60
N GLU A 35 -5.42 1.01 23.14
CA GLU A 35 -4.26 1.89 22.93
C GLU A 35 -3.89 2.03 21.44
N PHE A 36 -3.96 0.93 20.68
CA PHE A 36 -3.74 0.99 19.23
C PHE A 36 -4.87 1.72 18.51
N LYS A 37 -6.13 1.53 18.91
CA LYS A 37 -7.24 2.30 18.32
C LYS A 37 -7.02 3.80 18.49
N ILE A 38 -6.69 4.24 19.72
CA ILE A 38 -6.41 5.64 20.03
C ILE A 38 -5.24 6.15 19.16
N HIS A 39 -4.15 5.40 19.10
CA HIS A 39 -2.99 5.75 18.27
C HIS A 39 -3.37 5.93 16.80
N PHE A 40 -4.11 4.98 16.21
CA PHE A 40 -4.53 5.03 14.82
C PHE A 40 -5.49 6.18 14.52
N MET A 41 -6.40 6.49 15.45
CA MET A 41 -7.31 7.64 15.32
C MET A 41 -6.56 8.97 15.40
N GLN A 42 -5.68 9.14 16.38
CA GLN A 42 -4.90 10.37 16.57
C GLN A 42 -3.92 10.61 15.41
N ASN A 43 -3.32 9.55 14.89
CA ASN A 43 -2.31 9.63 13.85
C ASN A 43 -2.85 9.34 12.45
N ARG A 44 -4.18 9.28 12.26
CA ARG A 44 -4.81 8.84 11.00
C ARG A 44 -4.23 9.56 9.79
N ARG A 45 -4.11 10.89 9.84
CA ARG A 45 -3.52 11.68 8.75
C ARG A 45 -2.07 11.26 8.43
N SER A 46 -1.23 11.11 9.45
CA SER A 46 0.17 10.71 9.26
C SER A 46 0.31 9.29 8.74
N LEU A 47 -0.56 8.37 9.18
CA LEU A 47 -0.58 6.99 8.71
C LEU A 47 -0.95 6.94 7.22
N LEU A 48 -2.03 7.61 6.82
CA LEU A 48 -2.45 7.66 5.42
C LEU A 48 -1.38 8.31 4.52
N ASP A 49 -0.74 9.40 4.96
CA ASP A 49 0.38 10.01 4.22
C ASP A 49 1.57 9.04 4.07
N GLY A 50 1.90 8.30 5.13
CA GLY A 50 2.92 7.24 5.09
C GLY A 50 2.57 6.12 4.11
N PHE A 51 1.30 5.71 4.05
CA PHE A 51 0.83 4.69 3.11
C PHE A 51 0.88 5.16 1.66
N VAL A 52 0.50 6.41 1.37
CA VAL A 52 0.63 7.00 0.02
C VAL A 52 2.09 6.98 -0.43
N LYS A 53 3.01 7.44 0.43
CA LYS A 53 4.45 7.46 0.12
C LYS A 53 4.99 6.06 -0.14
N THR A 54 4.67 5.11 0.74
CA THR A 54 5.12 3.71 0.63
C THR A 54 4.56 3.04 -0.62
N GLY A 55 3.26 3.17 -0.88
CA GLY A 55 2.62 2.59 -2.05
C GLY A 55 3.16 3.16 -3.37
N LYS A 56 3.43 4.48 -3.44
CA LYS A 56 4.06 5.09 -4.62
C LYS A 56 5.50 4.60 -4.83
N ALA A 57 6.26 4.41 -3.76
CA ALA A 57 7.61 3.82 -3.85
C ALA A 57 7.54 2.37 -4.35
N TRP A 58 6.60 1.57 -3.85
CA TRP A 58 6.37 0.22 -4.35
C TRP A 58 5.97 0.19 -5.83
N LEU A 59 5.04 1.05 -6.26
CA LEU A 59 4.67 1.16 -7.68
C LEU A 59 5.86 1.52 -8.57
N MET A 60 6.74 2.41 -8.12
CA MET A 60 7.95 2.77 -8.87
C MET A 60 8.84 1.54 -9.10
N VAL A 61 9.03 0.72 -8.07
CA VAL A 61 9.82 -0.51 -8.15
C VAL A 61 9.11 -1.55 -9.03
N LEU A 62 7.84 -1.85 -8.78
CA LEU A 62 7.08 -2.87 -9.51
C LEU A 62 6.95 -2.55 -11.00
N ARG A 63 6.72 -1.29 -11.36
CA ARG A 63 6.63 -0.86 -12.77
C ARG A 63 7.98 -0.92 -13.51
N SER A 64 9.09 -1.01 -12.78
CA SER A 64 10.41 -1.24 -13.37
C SER A 64 10.72 -2.73 -13.59
N MET A 65 9.89 -3.62 -13.02
CA MET A 65 10.04 -5.06 -13.17
C MET A 65 9.34 -5.56 -14.44
N LYS A 66 9.85 -6.67 -14.96
CA LYS A 66 9.18 -7.43 -16.03
C LYS A 66 9.16 -8.90 -15.63
N SER A 67 7.96 -9.46 -15.49
CA SER A 67 7.81 -10.88 -15.24
C SER A 67 8.24 -11.68 -16.47
N THR A 68 8.99 -12.75 -16.25
CA THR A 68 9.45 -13.67 -17.31
C THR A 68 8.56 -14.91 -17.45
N VAL A 69 7.63 -15.12 -16.52
CA VAL A 69 6.79 -16.34 -16.44
C VAL A 69 5.30 -16.00 -16.30
N GLN A 70 4.96 -14.96 -15.54
CA GLN A 70 3.57 -14.60 -15.21
C GLN A 70 3.39 -13.07 -15.27
N ALA A 71 3.19 -12.51 -16.46
CA ALA A 71 3.03 -11.07 -16.65
C ALA A 71 1.79 -10.53 -15.94
N ASP A 72 0.66 -11.22 -16.09
CA ASP A 72 -0.63 -10.81 -15.54
C ASP A 72 -0.62 -10.69 -14.00
N GLU A 73 0.19 -11.50 -13.31
CA GLU A 73 0.31 -11.46 -11.84
C GLU A 73 1.03 -10.20 -11.34
N LEU A 74 2.04 -9.73 -12.08
CA LEU A 74 2.75 -8.49 -11.76
C LEU A 74 1.86 -7.26 -12.06
N ASP A 75 1.10 -7.30 -13.16
CA ASP A 75 0.13 -6.26 -13.50
C ASP A 75 -1.01 -6.21 -12.48
N GLY A 76 -1.50 -7.37 -12.04
CA GLY A 76 -2.48 -7.49 -10.96
C GLY A 76 -1.97 -6.89 -9.66
N LEU A 77 -0.75 -7.22 -9.25
CA LEU A 77 -0.15 -6.61 -8.06
C LEU A 77 0.01 -5.08 -8.20
N CYS A 78 0.41 -4.58 -9.38
CA CYS A 78 0.46 -3.14 -9.62
C CYS A 78 -0.91 -2.48 -9.45
N ALA A 79 -1.97 -3.14 -9.91
CA ALA A 79 -3.34 -2.65 -9.73
C ALA A 79 -3.76 -2.66 -8.25
N ASP A 80 -3.43 -3.71 -7.50
CA ASP A 80 -3.71 -3.80 -6.06
C ASP A 80 -3.02 -2.68 -5.27
N VAL A 81 -1.73 -2.42 -5.54
CA VAL A 81 -0.98 -1.34 -4.89
C VAL A 81 -1.54 0.03 -5.27
N GLN A 82 -1.95 0.22 -6.53
CA GLN A 82 -2.60 1.46 -6.96
C GLN A 82 -3.93 1.67 -6.22
N ALA A 83 -4.76 0.64 -6.09
CA ALA A 83 -6.02 0.72 -5.35
C ALA A 83 -5.81 1.08 -3.87
N PHE A 84 -4.74 0.54 -3.25
CA PHE A 84 -4.34 0.90 -1.89
C PHE A 84 -3.91 2.36 -1.77
N VAL A 85 -3.10 2.87 -2.72
CA VAL A 85 -2.70 4.29 -2.77
C VAL A 85 -3.94 5.17 -2.91
N ASP A 86 -4.84 4.84 -3.84
CA ASP A 86 -6.04 5.62 -4.09
C ASP A 86 -6.97 5.66 -2.86
N TRP A 87 -7.07 4.54 -2.12
CA TRP A 87 -7.78 4.51 -0.83
C TRP A 87 -7.16 5.47 0.18
N ALA A 88 -5.84 5.47 0.32
CA ALA A 88 -5.16 6.35 1.27
C ALA A 88 -5.28 7.84 0.88
N GLU A 89 -5.17 8.16 -0.41
CA GLU A 89 -5.36 9.53 -0.93
C GLU A 89 -6.78 10.03 -0.71
N ARG A 90 -7.80 9.20 -0.97
CA ARG A 90 -9.21 9.54 -0.64
C ARG A 90 -9.38 9.82 0.86
N GLY A 91 -8.82 8.97 1.72
CA GLY A 91 -8.88 9.19 3.17
C GLY A 91 -8.22 10.50 3.61
N LEU A 92 -7.13 10.93 2.95
CA LEU A 92 -6.51 12.24 3.22
C LEU A 92 -7.36 13.41 2.74
N ALA A 93 -8.03 13.26 1.60
CA ALA A 93 -8.95 14.26 1.07
C ALA A 93 -10.14 14.45 2.02
N ASP A 94 -10.75 13.36 2.49
CA ASP A 94 -11.86 13.38 3.45
C ASP A 94 -11.47 14.09 4.75
N LEU A 95 -10.28 13.78 5.31
CA LEU A 95 -9.76 14.44 6.50
C LEU A 95 -9.46 15.93 6.31
N THR A 96 -9.22 16.35 5.07
CA THR A 96 -8.96 17.76 4.75
C THR A 96 -10.27 18.51 4.61
N ALA A 97 -11.28 17.91 3.96
CA ALA A 97 -12.62 18.47 3.85
C ALA A 97 -13.33 18.65 5.20
N LEU A 98 -13.04 17.81 6.21
CA LEU A 98 -13.60 17.95 7.56
C LEU A 98 -13.04 19.14 8.36
N ARG A 99 -11.97 19.77 7.90
CA ARG A 99 -11.31 20.90 8.59
C ARG A 99 -11.75 22.26 8.04
N ASP A 100 -12.38 22.27 6.87
CA ASP A 100 -12.93 23.46 6.21
C ASP A 100 -14.43 23.60 6.53
#